data_AF-A0A7S4F4I7-F1
#
_entry.id   AF-A0A7S4F4I7-F1
#
_cell.length_a   1.000
_cell.length_b   1.000
_cell.length_c   1.000
_cell.angle_alpha   90.00
_cell.angle_beta   90.00
_cell.angle_gamma   90.00
#
_symmetry.space_group_name_H-M   'P 1'
#
loop_
_entity.id
_entity.type
_entity.pdbx_description
1 polymer ?
#
loop_
_entity_poly.entity_id
_entity_poly.type
_entity_poly.pdbx_seq_one_letter_code
_entity_poly.pdbx_strand_id
1 'polypeptide(L)'
;EGKAISTPLSVQGAVFARDSLAKAVYSALFDWLVAAVNKKSCGAASRSQSSVARFIGVLDIFGFEILAVNSFEQLCINYTNELLQEHFNEMVFESEVVLLQREGLDAVQIHLSDNGPRLRLLSTLFARLDDQQRNRLADDAVFLRSVKKASQEHPER
;
A
#
# COMPACT_ATOMS: atom_id res chain seq x y z
N GLU A 1 17.46 -24.06 32.51
CA GLU A 1 18.55 -23.25 31.93
C GLU A 1 18.53 -23.43 30.41
N GLY A 2 18.45 -22.35 29.63
CA GLY A 2 18.43 -22.43 28.16
C GLY A 2 19.84 -22.54 27.60
N LYS A 3 20.12 -23.57 26.79
CA LYS A 3 21.42 -23.75 26.14
C LYS A 3 21.46 -22.97 24.83
N ALA A 4 22.44 -22.09 24.65
CA ALA A 4 22.65 -21.40 23.38
C ALA A 4 23.18 -22.36 22.31
N ILE A 5 22.52 -22.41 21.16
CA ILE A 5 22.94 -23.20 19.99
C ILE A 5 23.45 -22.21 18.94
N SER A 6 24.69 -22.40 18.48
CA SER A 6 25.27 -21.65 17.37
C SER A 6 25.22 -22.52 16.11
N THR A 7 24.53 -22.03 15.09
CA THR A 7 24.38 -22.71 13.81
C THR A 7 24.97 -21.83 12.71
N PRO A 8 25.99 -22.30 11.95
CA PRO A 8 26.57 -21.51 10.88
C PRO A 8 25.57 -21.30 9.73
N LEU A 9 25.57 -20.12 9.14
CA LEU A 9 24.74 -19.80 7.98
C LEU A 9 25.37 -20.33 6.68
N SER A 10 24.53 -20.72 5.72
CA SER A 10 24.96 -20.90 4.33
C SER A 10 25.36 -19.56 3.71
N VAL A 11 26.10 -19.58 2.59
CA VAL A 11 26.45 -18.35 1.86
C VAL A 11 25.21 -17.53 1.50
N GLN A 12 24.16 -18.20 0.99
CA GLN A 12 22.90 -17.54 0.65
C GLN A 12 22.19 -16.96 1.88
N GLY A 13 22.19 -17.69 3.00
CA GLY A 13 21.64 -17.20 4.27
C GLY A 13 22.40 -15.99 4.82
N ALA A 14 23.73 -15.97 4.67
CA ALA A 14 24.57 -14.84 5.07
C ALA A 14 24.31 -13.59 4.21
N VAL A 15 24.16 -13.76 2.88
CA VAL A 15 23.80 -12.67 1.97
C VAL A 15 22.42 -12.11 2.33
N PHE A 16 21.42 -12.97 2.52
CA PHE A 16 20.07 -12.55 2.91
C PHE A 16 20.07 -11.81 4.26
N ALA A 17 20.82 -12.30 5.25
CA ALA A 17 20.94 -11.66 6.56
C ALA A 17 21.60 -10.28 6.46
N ARG A 18 22.67 -10.14 5.65
CA ARG A 18 23.33 -8.86 5.38
C ARG A 18 22.36 -7.86 4.75
N ASP A 19 21.66 -8.27 3.70
CA ASP A 19 20.75 -7.39 2.96
C ASP A 19 19.55 -7.00 3.82
N SER A 20 19.03 -7.93 4.63
CA SER A 20 17.97 -7.65 5.61
C SER A 20 18.42 -6.66 6.68
N LEU A 21 19.65 -6.81 7.19
CA LEU A 21 20.23 -5.88 8.14
C LEU A 21 20.41 -4.49 7.52
N ALA A 22 20.90 -4.40 6.29
CA ALA A 22 21.05 -3.13 5.58
C ALA A 22 19.70 -2.41 5.41
N LYS A 23 18.65 -3.15 5.00
CA LYS A 23 17.28 -2.63 4.91
C LYS A 23 16.78 -2.12 6.26
N ALA A 24 16.99 -2.88 7.34
CA ALA A 24 16.58 -2.51 8.69
C ALA A 24 17.31 -1.24 9.20
N VAL A 25 18.61 -1.14 8.98
CA VAL A 25 19.42 0.04 9.34
C VAL A 25 18.94 1.27 8.56
N TYR A 26 18.71 1.13 7.26
CA TYR A 26 18.20 2.23 6.44
C TYR A 26 16.80 2.67 6.89
N SER A 27 15.90 1.73 7.17
CA SER A 27 14.56 2.03 7.69
C SER A 27 14.64 2.81 9.01
N ALA A 28 15.45 2.36 9.97
CA ALA A 28 15.62 3.04 11.24
C ALA A 28 16.21 4.45 11.10
N LEU A 29 17.13 4.64 10.16
CA LEU A 29 17.68 5.95 9.84
C LEU A 29 16.61 6.88 9.23
N PHE A 30 15.81 6.36 8.30
CA PHE A 30 14.74 7.11 7.66
C PHE A 30 13.67 7.53 8.68
N ASP A 31 13.25 6.61 9.56
CA ASP A 31 12.30 6.91 10.65
C ASP A 31 12.85 8.00 11.58
N TRP A 32 14.13 7.92 11.94
CA TRP A 32 14.79 8.95 12.73
C TRP A 32 14.82 10.30 12.00
N LEU A 33 15.09 10.31 10.70
CA LEU A 33 15.11 11.53 9.88
C LEU A 33 13.73 12.17 9.85
N VAL A 34 12.67 11.40 9.58
CA VAL A 34 11.27 11.88 9.60
C VAL A 34 10.94 12.49 10.97
N ALA A 35 11.28 11.80 12.06
CA ALA A 35 11.07 12.32 13.41
C ALA A 35 11.86 13.61 13.69
N ALA A 36 13.10 13.69 13.23
CA ALA A 36 13.95 14.88 13.38
C ALA A 36 13.39 16.07 12.61
N VAL A 37 12.95 15.86 11.35
CA VAL A 37 12.28 16.89 10.53
C VAL A 37 10.99 17.34 11.21
N ASN A 38 10.12 16.42 11.62
CA ASN A 38 8.86 16.75 12.29
C ASN A 38 9.08 17.57 13.57
N LYS A 39 10.08 17.22 14.38
CA LYS A 39 10.44 17.97 15.61
C LYS A 39 10.91 19.40 15.32
N LYS A 40 11.50 19.64 14.15
CA LYS A 40 11.99 20.97 13.73
C LYS A 40 10.91 21.80 13.02
N SER A 41 10.06 21.16 12.23
CA SER A 41 9.00 21.80 11.45
C SER A 41 7.76 22.13 12.28
N CYS A 42 7.42 21.29 13.27
CA CYS A 42 6.35 21.57 14.23
C CYS A 42 6.85 22.57 15.27
N GLY A 43 6.82 23.87 14.92
CA GLY A 43 7.01 24.96 15.87
C GLY A 43 5.98 24.93 17.02
N ALA A 44 6.13 25.84 18.00
CA ALA A 44 5.35 25.92 19.25
C ALA A 44 3.80 26.03 19.11
N ALA A 45 3.24 25.92 17.89
CA ALA A 45 1.83 26.02 17.55
C ALA A 45 0.94 24.88 18.11
N SER A 46 1.52 23.81 18.67
CA SER A 46 0.77 22.68 19.24
C SER A 46 0.45 22.83 20.74
N ARG A 47 0.85 23.93 21.41
CA ARG A 47 0.65 24.11 22.86
C ARG A 47 -0.74 24.60 23.28
N SER A 48 -1.66 24.88 22.34
CA SER A 48 -3.04 25.22 22.67
C SER A 48 -3.93 23.99 22.47
N GLN A 49 -4.18 23.26 23.57
CA GLN A 49 -4.95 22.01 23.60
C GLN A 49 -6.48 22.17 23.41
N SER A 50 -7.00 23.32 22.94
CA SER A 50 -8.45 23.58 23.00
C SER A 50 -9.16 23.85 21.67
N SER A 51 -8.54 23.59 20.51
CA SER A 51 -9.24 23.66 19.22
C SER A 51 -8.65 22.68 18.23
N VAL A 52 -9.49 21.93 17.52
CA VAL A 52 -9.07 21.12 16.37
C VAL A 52 -8.26 22.02 15.44
N ALA A 53 -6.95 21.75 15.33
CA ALA A 53 -6.08 22.51 14.47
C ALA A 53 -6.53 22.27 13.02
N ARG A 54 -6.99 23.32 12.35
CA ARG A 54 -7.22 23.28 10.90
C ARG A 54 -5.87 23.06 10.23
N PHE A 55 -5.81 22.15 9.28
CA PHE A 55 -4.61 21.89 8.50
C PHE A 55 -4.96 21.74 7.02
N ILE A 56 -3.98 21.96 6.15
CA ILE A 56 -4.05 21.69 4.72
C ILE A 56 -3.04 20.57 4.45
N GLY A 57 -3.51 19.45 3.94
CA GLY A 57 -2.66 18.32 3.54
C GLY A 57 -2.21 18.47 2.09
N VAL A 58 -0.94 18.16 1.83
CA VAL A 58 -0.41 18.00 0.47
C VAL A 58 0.06 16.56 0.34
N LEU A 59 -0.39 15.87 -0.69
CA LEU A 59 -0.02 14.49 -0.99
C LEU A 59 0.86 14.47 -2.23
N ASP A 60 2.07 13.94 -2.10
CA ASP A 60 3.02 13.71 -3.19
C ASP A 60 3.47 12.25 -3.12
N ILE A 61 3.03 11.44 -4.06
CA ILE A 61 3.27 10.00 -4.11
C ILE A 61 3.68 9.58 -5.53
N PHE A 62 4.28 8.40 -5.65
CA PHE A 62 4.57 7.81 -6.96
C PHE A 62 3.28 7.54 -7.75
N GLY A 63 3.31 7.86 -9.04
CA GLY A 63 2.27 7.50 -9.99
C GLY A 63 2.33 6.01 -10.39
N PHE A 64 1.45 5.59 -11.29
CA PHE A 64 1.42 4.23 -11.80
C PHE A 64 2.71 3.89 -12.56
N GLU A 65 3.32 2.75 -12.26
CA GLU A 65 4.58 2.29 -12.86
C GLU A 65 4.38 1.02 -13.70
N ILE A 66 4.95 1.03 -14.90
CA ILE A 66 5.03 -0.14 -15.78
C ILE A 66 6.48 -0.29 -16.24
N LEU A 67 7.21 -1.16 -15.55
CA LEU A 67 8.60 -1.47 -15.86
C LEU A 67 8.71 -2.79 -16.66
N ALA A 68 9.89 -3.06 -17.22
CA ALA A 68 10.17 -4.32 -17.90
C ALA A 68 10.03 -5.55 -16.96
N VAL A 69 10.38 -5.37 -15.69
CA VAL A 69 10.11 -6.32 -14.61
C VAL A 69 9.52 -5.53 -13.45
N ASN A 70 8.31 -5.90 -13.03
CA ASN A 70 7.62 -5.29 -11.90
C ASN A 70 7.76 -6.20 -10.69
N SER A 71 8.40 -5.72 -9.64
CA SER A 71 8.57 -6.45 -8.38
C SER A 71 7.35 -6.22 -7.46
N PHE A 72 7.39 -6.79 -6.25
CA PHE A 72 6.34 -6.60 -5.25
C PHE A 72 6.14 -5.11 -4.92
N GLU A 73 7.21 -4.33 -4.96
CA GLU A 73 7.20 -2.89 -4.73
C GLU A 73 6.33 -2.15 -5.76
N GLN A 74 6.47 -2.45 -7.05
CA GLN A 74 5.61 -1.89 -8.10
C GLN A 74 4.14 -2.30 -7.91
N LEU A 75 3.89 -3.53 -7.45
CA LEU A 75 2.52 -3.97 -7.14
C LEU A 75 1.91 -3.12 -6.01
N CYS A 76 2.67 -2.83 -4.96
CA CYS A 76 2.24 -1.93 -3.89
C CYS A 76 1.99 -0.51 -4.39
N ILE A 77 2.90 0.05 -5.21
CA ILE A 77 2.74 1.39 -5.80
C ILE A 77 1.45 1.47 -6.63
N ASN A 78 1.24 0.50 -7.53
CA ASN A 78 0.08 0.48 -8.41
C ASN A 78 -1.23 0.24 -7.63
N TYR A 79 -1.19 -0.57 -6.57
CA TYR A 79 -2.34 -0.74 -5.67
C TYR A 79 -2.71 0.56 -4.94
N THR A 80 -1.71 1.30 -4.43
CA THR A 80 -1.95 2.63 -3.83
C THR A 80 -2.56 3.61 -4.83
N ASN A 81 -2.12 3.59 -6.09
CA ASN A 81 -2.70 4.43 -7.13
C ASN A 81 -4.16 4.06 -7.43
N GLU A 82 -4.49 2.77 -7.47
CA GLU A 82 -5.87 2.33 -7.70
C GLU A 82 -6.78 2.72 -6.52
N LEU A 83 -6.30 2.63 -5.27
CA LEU A 83 -7.02 3.12 -4.09
C LEU A 83 -7.25 4.64 -4.15
N LEU A 84 -6.23 5.40 -4.58
CA LEU A 84 -6.35 6.85 -4.74
C LEU A 84 -7.36 7.20 -5.83
N GLN A 85 -7.41 6.42 -6.92
CA GLN A 85 -8.37 6.59 -8.00
C GLN A 85 -9.81 6.28 -7.54
N GLU A 86 -10.01 5.22 -6.73
CA GLU A 86 -11.31 4.92 -6.12
C GLU A 86 -11.78 6.08 -5.25
N HIS A 87 -10.92 6.55 -4.34
CA HIS A 87 -11.23 7.67 -3.46
C HIS A 87 -11.51 8.97 -4.23
N PHE A 88 -10.74 9.25 -5.29
CA PHE A 88 -10.99 10.40 -6.17
C PHE A 88 -12.35 10.29 -6.87
N ASN A 89 -12.66 9.11 -7.42
CA ASN A 89 -13.92 8.85 -8.08
C ASN A 89 -15.10 9.09 -7.12
N GLU A 90 -15.04 8.57 -5.90
CA GLU A 90 -16.07 8.79 -4.88
C GLU A 90 -16.26 10.29 -4.57
N MET A 91 -15.18 10.99 -4.22
CA MET A 91 -15.25 12.40 -3.84
C MET A 91 -15.76 13.30 -4.97
N VAL A 92 -15.22 13.12 -6.17
CA VAL A 92 -15.60 13.95 -7.32
C VAL A 92 -17.02 13.64 -7.74
N PHE A 93 -17.41 12.36 -7.77
CA PHE A 93 -18.78 11.97 -8.10
C PHE A 93 -19.80 12.59 -7.15
N GLU A 94 -19.57 12.46 -5.84
CA GLU A 94 -20.46 13.04 -4.83
C GLU A 94 -20.56 14.55 -5.02
N SER A 95 -19.44 15.24 -5.25
CA SER A 95 -19.43 16.69 -5.47
C SER A 95 -20.20 17.11 -6.72
N GLU A 96 -20.08 16.35 -7.81
CA GLU A 96 -20.73 16.64 -9.09
C GLU A 96 -22.23 16.36 -9.02
N VAL A 97 -22.65 15.27 -8.37
CA VAL A 97 -24.07 14.97 -8.14
C VAL A 97 -24.73 16.07 -7.31
N VAL A 98 -24.08 16.54 -6.24
CA VAL A 98 -24.57 17.65 -5.41
C VAL A 98 -24.70 18.94 -6.24
N LEU A 99 -23.74 19.20 -7.13
CA LEU A 99 -23.77 20.36 -8.02
C LEU A 99 -24.93 20.28 -9.01
N LEU A 100 -25.10 19.14 -9.68
CA LEU A 100 -26.18 18.93 -10.64
C LEU A 100 -27.57 19.06 -10.01
N GLN A 101 -27.76 18.52 -8.81
CA GLN A 101 -29.01 18.67 -8.04
C GLN A 101 -29.27 20.14 -7.68
N ARG A 102 -28.23 20.88 -7.28
CA ARG A 102 -28.33 22.32 -6.98
C ARG A 102 -28.74 23.13 -8.22
N GLU A 103 -28.34 22.69 -9.41
CA GLU A 103 -28.64 23.35 -10.68
C GLU A 103 -29.91 22.83 -11.36
N GLY A 104 -30.60 21.84 -10.78
CA GLY A 104 -31.84 21.27 -11.31
C GLY A 104 -31.64 20.36 -12.52
N LEU A 105 -30.46 19.74 -12.65
CA LEU A 105 -30.04 18.88 -13.76
C LEU A 105 -30.12 17.38 -13.40
N ASP A 106 -31.23 16.95 -12.80
CA ASP A 106 -31.41 15.59 -12.25
C ASP A 106 -31.38 14.46 -13.31
N ALA A 107 -31.44 14.81 -14.60
CA ALA A 107 -31.44 13.84 -15.71
C ALA A 107 -30.02 13.47 -16.20
N VAL A 108 -28.97 14.13 -15.72
CA VAL A 108 -27.59 13.86 -16.15
C VAL A 108 -27.05 12.64 -15.39
N GLN A 109 -26.82 11.54 -16.12
CA GLN A 109 -26.15 10.37 -15.56
C GLN A 109 -24.64 10.50 -15.76
N ILE A 110 -23.91 10.57 -14.65
CA ILE A 110 -22.45 10.51 -14.65
C ILE A 110 -22.04 9.04 -14.62
N HIS A 111 -21.22 8.62 -15.59
CA HIS A 111 -20.67 7.26 -15.64
C HIS A 111 -19.19 7.29 -15.26
N LEU A 112 -18.84 6.62 -14.17
CA LEU A 112 -17.45 6.44 -13.74
C LEU A 112 -17.01 4.99 -13.96
N SER A 113 -15.73 4.83 -14.28
CA SER A 113 -15.13 3.50 -14.36
C SER A 113 -14.95 2.92 -12.97
N ASP A 114 -15.71 1.86 -12.66
CA ASP A 114 -15.55 1.08 -11.44
C ASP A 114 -14.20 0.36 -11.45
N ASN A 115 -13.40 0.57 -10.41
CA ASN A 115 -12.15 -0.13 -10.16
C ASN A 115 -12.21 -1.06 -8.95
N GLY A 116 -13.34 -1.14 -8.26
CA GLY A 116 -13.58 -2.02 -7.13
C GLY A 116 -13.25 -3.49 -7.40
N PRO A 117 -13.57 -4.08 -8.57
CA PRO A 117 -13.16 -5.45 -8.90
C PRO A 117 -11.64 -5.67 -8.86
N ARG A 118 -10.87 -4.71 -9.38
CA ARG A 118 -9.39 -4.75 -9.39
C ARG A 118 -8.84 -4.61 -7.97
N LEU A 119 -9.39 -3.71 -7.16
CA LEU A 119 -9.00 -3.54 -5.76
C LEU A 119 -9.30 -4.77 -4.90
N ARG A 120 -10.45 -5.42 -5.11
CA ARG A 120 -10.78 -6.69 -4.45
C ARG A 120 -9.82 -7.81 -4.85
N LEU A 121 -9.43 -7.87 -6.12
CA LEU A 121 -8.45 -8.86 -6.59
C LEU A 121 -7.09 -8.65 -5.91
N LEU A 122 -6.60 -7.41 -5.88
CA LEU A 122 -5.30 -7.07 -5.29
C LEU A 122 -5.28 -7.28 -3.77
N SER A 123 -6.33 -6.87 -3.05
CA SER A 123 -6.44 -7.12 -1.61
C SER A 123 -6.50 -8.62 -1.27
N THR A 124 -7.22 -9.41 -2.07
CA THR A 124 -7.24 -10.88 -1.92
C THR A 124 -5.87 -11.49 -2.16
N LEU A 125 -5.10 -10.97 -3.12
CA LEU A 125 -3.73 -11.41 -3.39
C LEU A 125 -2.80 -11.14 -2.20
N PHE A 126 -2.88 -9.96 -1.58
CA PHE A 126 -2.11 -9.65 -0.37
C PHE A 126 -2.48 -10.56 0.80
N ALA A 127 -3.78 -10.79 1.05
CA ALA A 127 -4.21 -11.71 2.09
C ALA A 127 -3.67 -13.14 1.88
N ARG A 128 -3.65 -13.61 0.62
CA ARG A 128 -3.08 -14.91 0.27
C ARG A 128 -1.57 -14.96 0.48
N LEU A 129 -0.86 -13.86 0.22
CA LEU A 129 0.58 -13.77 0.45
C LEU A 129 0.88 -13.90 1.94
N ASP A 130 0.13 -13.19 2.79
CA ASP A 130 0.24 -13.26 4.25
C ASP A 130 -0.01 -14.69 4.77
N ASP A 131 -1.03 -15.37 4.25
CA ASP A 131 -1.33 -16.76 4.59
C ASP A 131 -0.19 -17.71 4.19
N GLN A 132 0.43 -17.50 3.01
CA GLN A 132 1.56 -18.31 2.58
C GLN A 132 2.80 -18.07 3.43
N GLN A 133 3.09 -16.85 3.87
CA GLN A 133 4.25 -16.57 4.72
C GLN A 133 4.21 -17.30 6.07
N ARG A 134 3.02 -17.65 6.56
CA ARG A 134 2.82 -18.43 7.79
C ARG A 134 3.03 -19.93 7.58
N ASN A 135 3.10 -20.39 6.33
CA ASN A 135 3.30 -21.79 5.99
C ASN A 135 4.78 -22.16 6.12
N ARG A 136 5.07 -23.27 6.82
CA ARG A 136 6.44 -23.77 7.00
C ARG A 136 7.11 -24.23 5.70
N LEU A 137 6.31 -24.50 4.66
CA LEU A 137 6.75 -24.91 3.32
C LEU A 137 6.46 -23.82 2.28
N ALA A 138 6.45 -22.55 2.70
CA ALA A 138 6.25 -21.43 1.79
C ALA A 138 7.29 -21.44 0.66
N ASP A 139 6.81 -21.37 -0.57
CA ASP A 139 7.63 -21.27 -1.78
C ASP A 139 6.87 -20.47 -2.84
N ASP A 140 7.60 -19.68 -3.63
CA ASP A 140 7.02 -18.78 -4.63
C ASP A 140 6.20 -19.56 -5.67
N ALA A 141 6.60 -20.77 -6.06
CA ALA A 141 5.86 -21.58 -7.01
C ALA A 141 4.56 -22.15 -6.42
N VAL A 142 4.50 -22.36 -5.10
CA VAL A 142 3.27 -22.73 -4.39
C VAL A 142 2.32 -21.54 -4.35
N PHE A 143 2.81 -20.36 -4.00
CA PHE A 143 2.03 -19.13 -4.01
C PHE A 143 1.45 -18.84 -5.40
N LEU A 144 2.28 -18.88 -6.45
CA LEU A 144 1.84 -18.62 -7.82
C LEU A 144 0.77 -19.60 -8.30
N ARG A 145 0.85 -20.88 -7.92
CA ARG A 145 -0.20 -21.86 -8.25
C ARG A 145 -1.52 -21.55 -7.55
N SER A 146 -1.46 -21.14 -6.28
CA SER A 146 -2.63 -20.71 -5.51
C SER A 146 -3.31 -19.49 -6.15
N VAL A 147 -2.52 -18.48 -6.51
CA VAL A 147 -3.01 -17.26 -7.17
C VAL A 147 -3.61 -17.59 -8.54
N LYS A 148 -2.94 -18.40 -9.38
CA LYS A 148 -3.46 -18.79 -10.70
C LYS A 148 -4.80 -19.53 -10.61
N LYS A 149 -4.96 -20.42 -9.62
CA LYS A 149 -6.22 -21.13 -9.39
C LYS A 149 -7.34 -20.15 -9.01
N ALA A 150 -7.08 -19.24 -8.07
CA ALA A 150 -8.07 -18.24 -7.65
C ALA A 150 -8.43 -17.23 -8.76
N SER A 151 -7.47 -16.85 -9.60
CA SER A 151 -7.68 -15.92 -10.71
C SER A 151 -8.48 -16.53 -11.87
N GLN A 152 -8.48 -17.86 -12.05
CA GLN A 152 -9.34 -18.54 -13.03
C GLN A 152 -10.83 -18.49 -12.67
N GLU A 153 -11.15 -18.21 -11.41
CA GLU A 153 -12.52 -18.09 -10.90
C GLU A 153 -13.03 -16.64 -10.94
N HIS A 154 -12.17 -15.67 -11.32
CA HIS A 154 -12.53 -14.25 -11.39
C HIS A 154 -13.14 -13.85 -12.75
N PRO A 155 -14.26 -13.11 -12.77
CA PRO A 155 -15.06 -12.86 -13.98
C PRO A 155 -14.49 -11.82 -14.96
N GLU A 156 -13.44 -11.09 -14.61
CA GLU A 156 -12.90 -10.00 -15.44
C GLU A 156 -11.52 -10.35 -16.01
N ARG A 157 -11.53 -11.21 -17.03
CA ARG A 157 -10.42 -11.35 -17.98
C ARG A 157 -10.64 -10.48 -19.21
#